data_AF-A0A1H7ITM2-F1
#
_entry.id   AF-A0A1H7ITM2-F1
#
_cell.length_a   1.000
_cell.length_b   1.000
_cell.length_c   1.000
_cell.angle_alpha   90.00
_cell.angle_beta   90.00
_cell.angle_gamma   90.00
#
_symmetry.space_group_name_H-M   'P 1'
#
loop_
_entity.id
_entity.type
_entity.pdbx_description
1 polymer ?
#
loop_
_entity_poly.entity_id
_entity_poly.type
_entity_poly.pdbx_seq_one_letter_code
_entity_poly.pdbx_strand_id
1 'polypeptide(L)'
;MKKLPWALLAISAAFNLYLIYLLLDSSLSLDDSRSSITFLEERGELTREILKKYWVGKPADEVGLLAEEMSPKGVVCKKTEEGSFEIGELKFVIKNGVVAKVEYF
;
A
#
# COMPACT_ATOMS: atom_id res chain seq x y z
N MET A 1 27.22 45.06 -29.28
CA MET A 1 26.45 44.02 -30.00
C MET A 1 26.95 42.58 -29.81
N LYS A 2 28.22 42.31 -29.43
CA LYS A 2 28.76 40.93 -29.30
C LYS A 2 28.20 40.05 -28.15
N LYS A 3 27.47 40.61 -27.18
CA LYS A 3 26.96 39.87 -26.00
C LYS A 3 25.55 39.29 -26.18
N LEU A 4 24.79 39.80 -27.16
CA LEU A 4 23.42 39.36 -27.44
C LEU A 4 23.30 37.87 -27.82
N PRO A 5 24.15 37.30 -28.69
CA PRO A 5 24.04 35.87 -29.01
C PRO A 5 24.38 34.97 -27.83
N TRP A 6 25.32 35.37 -26.98
CA TRP A 6 25.68 34.62 -25.76
C TRP A 6 24.56 34.65 -24.71
N ALA A 7 23.87 35.78 -24.56
CA ALA A 7 22.70 35.89 -23.69
C ALA A 7 21.55 34.99 -24.17
N LEU A 8 21.28 34.98 -25.48
CA LEU A 8 20.27 34.10 -26.08
C LEU A 8 20.61 32.61 -25.91
N LEU A 9 21.87 32.24 -26.07
CA LEU A 9 22.34 30.87 -25.81
C LEU A 9 22.15 30.47 -24.34
N ALA A 10 22.49 31.36 -23.40
CA ALA A 10 22.32 31.08 -21.97
C ALA A 10 20.84 30.90 -21.59
N ILE A 11 19.95 31.75 -22.12
CA ILE A 11 18.50 31.63 -21.89
C ILE A 11 17.96 30.33 -22.50
N SER A 12 18.38 29.99 -23.72
CA SER A 12 18.00 28.74 -24.37
C SER A 12 18.47 27.52 -23.58
N ALA A 13 19.73 27.52 -23.11
CA ALA A 13 20.27 26.44 -22.29
C ALA A 13 19.50 26.30 -20.96
N ALA A 14 19.20 27.41 -20.28
CA ALA A 14 18.41 27.40 -19.05
C ALA A 14 16.99 26.85 -19.27
N PHE A 15 16.35 27.23 -20.38
CA PHE A 15 15.03 26.73 -20.74
C PHE A 15 15.04 25.21 -21.01
N ASN A 16 16.04 24.72 -21.74
CA ASN A 16 16.19 23.28 -21.97
C ASN A 16 16.45 22.50 -20.68
N LEU A 17 17.30 23.02 -19.78
CA LEU A 17 17.53 22.40 -18.47
C LEU A 17 16.26 22.36 -17.62
N TYR A 18 15.45 23.42 -17.65
CA TYR A 18 14.16 23.45 -16.96
C TYR A 18 13.16 22.41 -17.51
N LEU A 19 13.09 22.25 -18.84
CA LEU A 19 12.26 21.20 -19.44
C LEU A 19 12.74 19.79 -19.07
N ILE A 20 14.06 19.55 -19.05
CA ILE A 20 14.63 18.28 -18.60
C ILE A 20 14.26 18.01 -17.13
N TYR A 21 14.35 19.03 -16.28
CA TYR A 21 13.93 18.91 -14.88
C TYR A 21 12.45 18.52 -14.75
N LEU A 22 11.54 19.17 -15.49
CA LEU A 22 10.11 18.81 -15.48
C LEU A 22 9.85 17.37 -15.98
N LEU A 23 10.59 16.91 -16.99
CA LEU A 23 10.48 15.53 -17.48
C LEU A 23 10.97 14.52 -16.45
N LEU A 24 12.04 14.82 -15.73
CA LEU A 24 12.55 13.97 -14.65
C LEU A 24 11.57 13.92 -13.47
N ASP A 25 11.06 15.07 -13.04
CA ASP A 25 10.11 15.18 -11.92
C ASP A 25 8.81 14.41 -12.20
N SER A 26 8.25 14.58 -13.40
CA SER A 26 7.06 13.83 -13.83
C SER A 26 7.32 12.32 -13.95
N SER A 27 8.52 11.91 -14.39
CA SER A 27 8.90 10.49 -14.45
C SER A 27 9.00 9.87 -13.06
N LEU A 28 9.59 10.58 -12.10
CA LEU A 28 9.66 10.14 -10.70
C LEU A 28 8.26 10.03 -10.09
N SER A 29 7.41 11.04 -10.30
CA SER A 29 6.02 11.01 -9.82
C SER A 29 5.21 9.85 -10.43
N LEU A 30 5.43 9.51 -11.70
CA LEU A 30 4.81 8.37 -12.36
C LEU A 30 5.31 7.03 -11.79
N ASP A 31 6.59 6.92 -11.47
CA ASP A 31 7.18 5.71 -10.89
C ASP A 31 6.70 5.49 -9.45
N ASP A 32 6.65 6.57 -8.65
CA ASP A 32 6.05 6.57 -7.30
C ASP A 32 4.57 6.19 -7.34
N SER A 33 3.83 6.69 -8.34
CA SER A 33 2.42 6.33 -8.53
C SER A 33 2.26 4.86 -8.93
N ARG A 34 3.10 4.35 -9.82
CA ARG A 34 3.07 2.94 -10.25
C ARG A 34 3.38 2.00 -9.09
N SER A 35 4.43 2.28 -8.32
CA SER A 35 4.77 1.47 -7.15
C SER A 35 3.66 1.47 -6.10
N SER A 36 3.01 2.62 -5.88
CA SER A 36 1.85 2.72 -4.98
C SER A 36 0.65 1.89 -5.46
N ILE A 37 0.36 1.91 -6.77
CA ILE A 37 -0.71 1.09 -7.35
C ILE A 37 -0.40 -0.39 -7.19
N THR A 38 0.81 -0.84 -7.53
CA THR A 38 1.21 -2.25 -7.37
C THR A 38 1.07 -2.70 -5.93
N PHE A 39 1.51 -1.88 -4.97
CA PHE A 39 1.36 -2.17 -3.55
C PHE A 39 -0.11 -2.28 -3.12
N LEU A 40 -0.97 -1.39 -3.60
CA LEU A 40 -2.42 -1.45 -3.33
C LEU A 40 -3.09 -2.66 -3.97
N GLU A 41 -2.68 -3.06 -5.17
CA GLU A 41 -3.18 -4.25 -5.84
C GLU A 41 -2.80 -5.51 -5.08
N GLU A 42 -1.53 -5.67 -4.70
CA GLU A 42 -1.05 -6.80 -3.90
C GLU A 42 -1.80 -6.90 -2.55
N ARG A 43 -2.00 -5.77 -1.86
CA ARG A 43 -2.79 -5.72 -0.62
C ARG A 43 -4.27 -6.00 -0.83
N GLY A 44 -4.82 -5.53 -1.94
CA GLY A 44 -6.20 -5.74 -2.33
C GLY A 44 -6.48 -7.23 -2.61
N GLU A 45 -5.56 -7.91 -3.30
CA GLU A 45 -5.66 -9.34 -3.56
C GLU A 45 -5.59 -10.17 -2.28
N LEU A 46 -4.65 -9.85 -1.37
CA LEU A 46 -4.54 -10.51 -0.07
C LEU A 46 -5.81 -10.34 0.77
N THR A 47 -6.30 -9.10 0.87
CA THR A 47 -7.57 -8.80 1.55
C THR A 47 -8.73 -9.57 0.95
N ARG A 48 -8.79 -9.65 -0.38
CA ARG A 48 -9.84 -10.39 -1.08
C ARG A 48 -9.74 -11.90 -0.87
N GLU A 49 -8.53 -12.46 -0.84
CA GLU A 49 -8.29 -13.86 -0.52
C GLU A 49 -8.81 -14.20 0.89
N ILE A 50 -8.52 -13.32 1.85
CA ILE A 50 -9.03 -13.44 3.21
C ILE A 50 -10.56 -13.38 3.18
N LEU A 51 -11.18 -12.33 2.63
CA LEU A 51 -12.64 -12.15 2.65
C LEU A 51 -13.44 -13.22 1.90
N LYS A 52 -12.85 -13.95 0.95
CA LYS A 52 -13.51 -15.09 0.28
C LYS A 52 -13.87 -16.22 1.25
N LYS A 53 -13.11 -16.39 2.33
CA LYS A 53 -13.44 -17.32 3.40
C LYS A 53 -14.51 -16.62 4.27
N TYR A 54 -15.74 -17.13 4.29
CA TYR A 54 -16.79 -16.57 5.16
C TYR A 54 -16.40 -16.75 6.64
N TRP A 55 -15.89 -15.69 7.26
CA TRP A 55 -15.29 -15.77 8.60
C TRP A 55 -16.28 -15.70 9.76
N VAL A 56 -17.43 -15.06 9.58
CA VAL A 56 -18.41 -14.91 10.67
C VAL A 56 -18.89 -16.29 11.13
N GLY A 57 -18.80 -16.55 12.43
CA GLY A 57 -19.11 -17.84 13.04
C GLY A 57 -17.95 -18.84 13.06
N LYS A 58 -16.80 -18.52 12.45
CA LYS A 58 -15.60 -19.35 12.55
C LYS A 58 -14.94 -19.24 13.93
N PRO A 59 -14.30 -20.31 14.41
CA PRO A 59 -13.64 -20.30 15.70
C PRO A 59 -12.34 -19.46 15.67
N ALA A 60 -11.94 -18.97 16.85
CA ALA A 60 -10.82 -18.04 17.02
C ALA A 60 -9.45 -18.64 16.64
N ASP A 61 -9.30 -19.95 16.78
CA ASP A 61 -8.13 -20.73 16.39
C ASP A 61 -7.90 -20.72 14.87
N GLU A 62 -8.96 -20.81 14.05
CA GLU A 62 -8.86 -20.68 12.59
C GLU A 62 -8.30 -19.30 12.18
N VAL A 63 -8.65 -18.24 12.92
CA VAL A 63 -8.09 -16.90 12.70
C VAL A 63 -6.62 -16.82 13.13
N GLY A 64 -6.24 -17.54 14.19
CA GLY A 64 -4.85 -17.69 14.60
C GLY A 64 -4.00 -18.38 13.52
N LEU A 65 -4.52 -19.46 12.92
CA LEU A 65 -3.87 -20.14 11.80
C LEU A 65 -3.75 -19.23 10.57
N LEU A 66 -4.77 -18.41 10.29
CA LEU A 66 -4.69 -17.40 9.24
C LEU A 66 -3.56 -16.39 9.51
N ALA A 67 -3.42 -15.92 10.74
CA ALA A 67 -2.35 -15.00 11.11
C ALA A 67 -0.95 -15.62 10.91
N GLU A 68 -0.80 -16.90 11.25
CA GLU A 68 0.44 -17.66 10.99
C GLU A 68 0.72 -17.85 9.49
N GLU A 69 -0.31 -18.08 8.67
CA GLU A 69 -0.19 -18.19 7.21
C GLU A 69 0.21 -16.86 6.55
N MET A 70 -0.26 -15.73 7.11
CA MET A 70 -0.10 -14.40 6.51
C MET A 70 1.17 -13.67 6.98
N SER A 71 1.70 -13.99 8.16
CA SER A 71 2.93 -13.39 8.69
C SER A 71 4.15 -13.55 7.74
N PRO A 72 4.41 -14.72 7.13
CA PRO A 72 5.48 -14.89 6.14
C PRO A 72 5.27 -14.07 4.85
N LYS A 73 4.04 -13.68 4.54
CA LYS A 73 3.70 -12.83 3.39
C LYS A 73 3.90 -11.33 3.69
N GLY A 74 4.46 -10.98 4.85
CA GLY A 74 4.70 -9.59 5.25
C GLY A 74 3.47 -8.87 5.80
N VAL A 75 2.38 -9.59 6.07
CA VAL A 75 1.15 -9.00 6.62
C VAL A 75 1.30 -8.82 8.13
N VAL A 76 1.03 -7.61 8.60
CA VAL A 76 1.06 -7.31 10.05
C VAL A 76 -0.06 -8.07 10.73
N CYS A 77 0.31 -8.98 11.62
CA CYS A 77 -0.63 -9.76 12.41
C CYS A 77 -0.45 -9.42 13.90
N LYS A 78 -1.50 -8.95 14.55
CA LYS A 78 -1.50 -8.60 15.97
C LYS A 78 -2.71 -9.20 16.67
N LYS A 79 -2.48 -9.70 17.88
CA LYS A 79 -3.57 -10.09 18.77
C LYS A 79 -3.82 -8.95 19.76
N THR A 80 -5.05 -8.44 19.79
CA THR A 80 -5.48 -7.40 20.73
C THR A 80 -5.71 -7.98 22.12
N GLU A 81 -5.62 -7.14 23.15
CA GLU A 81 -5.83 -7.55 24.55
C GLU A 81 -7.25 -8.09 24.81
N GLU A 82 -8.23 -7.62 24.03
CA GLU A 82 -9.63 -8.09 24.06
C GLU A 82 -9.84 -9.46 23.39
N GLY A 83 -8.77 -10.08 22.88
CA GLY A 83 -8.83 -11.37 22.20
C GLY A 83 -9.24 -11.32 20.72
N SER A 84 -9.41 -10.11 20.16
CA SER A 84 -9.60 -9.90 18.71
C SER A 84 -8.26 -9.98 17.95
N PHE A 85 -8.31 -10.27 16.66
CA PHE A 85 -7.11 -10.33 15.80
C PHE A 85 -7.13 -9.22 14.77
N GLU A 86 -5.99 -8.58 14.54
CA GLU A 86 -5.75 -7.64 13.47
C GLU A 86 -4.80 -8.33 12.47
N ILE A 87 -5.24 -8.48 11.23
CA ILE A 87 -4.47 -9.10 10.14
C ILE A 87 -4.55 -8.15 8.95
N GLY A 88 -3.44 -7.47 8.66
CA GLY A 88 -3.40 -6.44 7.63
C GLY A 88 -4.27 -5.24 8.01
N GLU A 89 -5.26 -4.91 7.18
CA GLU A 89 -6.28 -3.86 7.43
C GLU A 89 -7.59 -4.42 7.99
N LEU A 90 -7.61 -5.72 8.33
CA LEU A 90 -8.81 -6.39 8.83
C LEU A 90 -8.72 -6.61 10.34
N LYS A 91 -9.78 -6.26 11.05
CA LYS A 91 -9.99 -6.57 12.46
C LYS A 91 -11.08 -7.64 12.61
N PHE A 92 -10.69 -8.79 13.13
CA PHE A 92 -11.55 -9.92 13.48
C PHE A 92 -12.00 -9.78 14.93
N VAL A 93 -13.23 -9.36 15.11
CA VAL A 93 -13.84 -9.19 16.43
C VAL A 93 -14.33 -10.55 16.93
N ILE A 94 -13.73 -11.03 18.02
CA ILE A 94 -14.04 -12.35 18.59
C ILE A 94 -14.93 -12.19 19.81
N LYS A 95 -16.04 -12.95 19.85
CA LYS A 95 -16.93 -13.05 21.01
C LYS A 95 -17.21 -14.52 21.28
N ASN A 96 -17.11 -14.93 22.54
CA ASN A 96 -17.33 -16.32 22.96
C ASN A 96 -16.52 -17.35 22.15
N GLY A 97 -15.28 -17.00 21.75
CA GLY A 97 -14.40 -17.89 21.00
C GLY A 97 -14.71 -18.02 19.50
N VAL A 98 -15.66 -17.27 18.96
CA VAL A 98 -15.99 -17.23 17.53
C VAL A 98 -15.92 -15.81 16.98
N VAL A 99 -15.68 -15.70 15.67
CA VAL A 99 -15.69 -14.44 14.95
C VAL A 99 -17.13 -13.92 14.87
N ALA A 100 -17.39 -12.81 15.56
CA ALA A 100 -18.67 -12.13 15.53
C ALA A 100 -18.77 -11.18 14.34
N LYS A 101 -17.66 -10.54 13.97
CA LYS A 101 -17.60 -9.54 12.89
C LYS A 101 -16.18 -9.42 12.34
N VAL A 102 -16.07 -9.05 11.06
CA VAL A 102 -14.82 -8.61 10.44
C VAL A 102 -15.01 -7.15 10.03
N GLU A 103 -14.07 -6.29 10.42
CA GLU A 103 -14.09 -4.84 10.16
C GLU A 103 -12.84 -4.43 9.40
N TYR A 104 -12.95 -3.38 8.59
CA TYR A 104 -11.81 -2.69 7.97
C TYR A 104 -11.44 -1.49 8.84
N PHE A 105 -10.15 -1.21 9.02
CA PHE A 105 -9.66 -0.07 9.81
C PHE A 105 -8.67 0.82 9.05
#